data_AF-A0A2L0N4P4-F1
#
_entry.id   AF-A0A2L0N4P4-F1
#
_cell.length_a   1.000
_cell.length_b   1.000
_cell.length_c   1.000
_cell.angle_alpha   90.00
_cell.angle_beta   90.00
_cell.angle_gamma   90.00
#
_symmetry.space_group_name_H-M   'P 1'
#
loop_
_entity.id
_entity.type
_entity.pdbx_description
1 polymer ?
#
loop_
_entity_poly.entity_id
_entity_poly.type
_entity_poly.pdbx_seq_one_letter_code
_entity_poly.pdbx_strand_id
1 'polypeptide(L)'
;MTTAAEKLSHEWVIAAYVPVDAQGAAYARRRGVYRVPATTKVSSAEVMCIHCRKPYDEALHTECPGSDPTLHGGPVGTRKRRTPEAHPAGTAGTSAVRLASA
;
A
#
# COMPACT_ATOMS: atom_id res chain seq x y z
N MET A 1 11.96 -6.00 -38.41
CA MET A 1 12.49 -4.74 -37.83
C MET A 1 11.92 -4.63 -36.43
N THR A 2 12.67 -5.13 -35.45
CA THR A 2 12.23 -5.19 -34.04
C THR A 2 12.35 -3.79 -33.46
N THR A 3 11.21 -3.21 -33.10
CA THR A 3 11.11 -1.90 -32.43
C THR A 3 12.02 -1.89 -31.21
N ALA A 4 12.86 -0.86 -31.09
CA ALA A 4 13.71 -0.63 -29.94
C ALA A 4 12.84 -0.63 -28.69
N ALA A 5 12.99 -1.65 -27.85
CA ALA A 5 12.44 -1.63 -26.50
C ALA A 5 13.06 -0.41 -25.80
N GLU A 6 12.23 0.60 -25.55
CA GLU A 6 12.60 1.78 -24.79
C GLU A 6 13.18 1.30 -23.46
N LYS A 7 14.48 1.50 -23.24
CA LYS A 7 15.16 1.09 -22.02
C LYS A 7 14.59 1.91 -20.88
N LEU A 8 13.65 1.33 -20.14
CA LEU A 8 13.09 1.99 -18.97
C LEU A 8 14.17 2.07 -17.89
N SER A 9 14.35 3.26 -17.31
CA SER A 9 15.09 3.40 -16.07
C SER A 9 14.23 2.87 -14.91
N HIS A 10 14.87 2.32 -13.87
CA HIS A 10 14.13 1.90 -12.68
C HIS A 10 13.56 3.14 -11.96
N GLU A 11 12.29 3.07 -11.59
CA GLU A 11 11.65 4.00 -10.66
C GLU A 11 11.40 3.27 -9.34
N TRP A 12 11.95 3.79 -8.24
CA TRP A 12 11.99 3.09 -6.96
C TRP A 12 10.82 3.48 -6.04
N VAL A 13 10.21 2.48 -5.42
CA VAL A 13 9.21 2.64 -4.36
C VAL A 13 9.63 1.87 -3.13
N ILE A 14 9.21 2.36 -1.96
CA ILE A 14 9.48 1.73 -0.67
C ILE A 14 8.21 1.04 -0.19
N ALA A 15 8.27 -0.28 -0.02
CA ALA A 15 7.34 -0.99 0.84
C ALA A 15 7.71 -0.67 2.29
N ALA A 16 6.75 -0.22 3.10
CA ALA A 16 7.04 0.35 4.40
C ALA A 16 6.01 -0.04 5.45
N TYR A 17 6.45 -0.10 6.71
CA TYR A 17 5.55 -0.26 7.85
C TYR A 17 5.17 1.12 8.39
N VAL A 18 3.87 1.42 8.37
CA VAL A 18 3.33 2.66 8.92
C VAL A 18 2.68 2.35 10.27
N PRO A 19 3.22 2.82 11.40
CA PRO A 19 2.59 2.65 12.69
C PRO A 19 1.29 3.47 12.72
N VAL A 20 0.20 2.83 13.13
CA VAL A 20 -1.11 3.47 13.24
C VAL A 20 -1.77 3.08 14.56
N ASP A 21 -2.56 3.99 15.12
CA ASP A 21 -3.43 3.70 16.24
C ASP A 21 -4.68 2.93 15.79
N ALA A 22 -5.53 2.50 16.74
CA ALA A 22 -6.74 1.74 16.44
C ALA A 22 -7.71 2.50 15.51
N GLN A 23 -7.80 3.83 15.67
CA GLN A 23 -8.64 4.67 14.81
C GLN A 23 -8.09 4.73 13.39
N GLY A 24 -6.78 4.93 13.23
CA GLY A 24 -6.08 4.93 11.97
C GLY A 24 -6.19 3.60 11.24
N ALA A 25 -6.02 2.48 11.94
CA ALA A 25 -6.20 1.14 11.38
C ALA A 25 -7.63 0.93 10.86
N ALA A 26 -8.64 1.31 11.66
CA ALA A 26 -10.04 1.22 11.26
C ALA A 26 -10.35 2.11 10.04
N TYR A 27 -9.80 3.31 10.00
CA TYR A 27 -9.95 4.23 8.87
C TYR A 27 -9.28 3.68 7.61
N ALA A 28 -8.03 3.22 7.70
CA ALA A 28 -7.26 2.65 6.60
C ALA A 28 -7.97 1.43 6.00
N ARG A 29 -8.50 0.53 6.83
CA ARG A 29 -9.27 -0.64 6.37
C ARG A 29 -10.51 -0.24 5.57
N ARG A 30 -11.29 0.73 6.07
CA ARG A 30 -12.55 1.17 5.40
C ARG A 30 -12.30 2.00 4.15
N ARG A 31 -11.32 2.89 4.21
CA ARG A 31 -11.07 3.90 3.18
C ARG A 31 -9.91 3.56 2.28
N GLY A 32 -9.14 2.50 2.50
CA GLY A 32 -7.97 2.13 1.69
C GLY A 32 -6.91 3.23 1.56
N VAL A 33 -6.95 4.24 2.43
CA VAL A 33 -5.97 5.32 2.54
C VAL A 33 -5.80 5.68 4.00
N TYR A 34 -4.60 6.13 4.35
CA TYR A 34 -4.28 6.64 5.66
C TYR A 34 -3.40 7.88 5.50
N ARG A 35 -3.68 8.93 6.28
CA ARG A 35 -2.83 10.11 6.33
C ARG A 35 -1.81 9.90 7.43
N VAL A 36 -0.55 9.75 7.04
CA VAL A 36 0.56 9.69 7.97
C VAL A 36 0.76 11.10 8.57
N PRO A 37 0.76 11.26 9.90
CA PRO A 37 1.05 12.55 10.51
C PRO A 37 2.39 13.12 10.03
N ALA A 38 2.48 14.43 9.90
CA ALA A 38 3.74 15.09 9.55
C ALA A 38 4.86 14.64 10.51
N THR A 39 6.09 14.55 9.99
CA THR A 39 7.31 14.11 10.70
C THR A 39 7.31 12.69 11.27
N THR A 40 6.27 11.88 11.01
CA THR A 40 6.29 10.46 11.37
C THR A 40 7.44 9.76 10.66
N LYS A 41 8.31 9.11 11.42
CA LYS A 41 9.35 8.24 10.87
C LYS A 41 8.72 6.94 10.40
N VAL A 42 8.90 6.63 9.12
CA VAL A 42 8.45 5.38 8.50
C VAL A 42 9.65 4.48 8.26
N SER A 43 9.57 3.22 8.71
CA SER A 43 10.63 2.24 8.46
C SER A 43 10.40 1.55 7.12
N SER A 44 11.44 1.51 6.28
CA SER A 44 11.43 0.74 5.04
C SER A 44 11.45 -0.75 5.34
N ALA A 45 10.50 -1.49 4.80
CA ALA A 45 10.52 -2.95 4.78
C ALA A 45 11.35 -3.46 3.59
N GLU A 46 11.12 -2.89 2.41
CA GLU A 46 11.80 -3.27 1.17
C GLU A 46 11.80 -2.09 0.19
N VAL A 47 12.83 -1.99 -0.65
CA VAL A 47 12.92 -1.02 -1.75
C VAL A 47 12.89 -1.78 -3.06
N MET A 48 11.96 -1.43 -3.96
CA MET A 48 11.72 -2.19 -5.19
C MET A 48 11.37 -1.27 -6.35
N CYS A 49 11.56 -1.75 -7.58
CA CYS A 49 11.17 -1.01 -8.78
C CYS A 49 9.64 -1.09 -9.01
N ILE A 50 8.97 0.03 -9.27
CA ILE A 50 7.51 0.04 -9.50
C ILE A 50 7.10 -0.67 -10.80
N HIS A 51 8.00 -0.74 -11.78
CA HIS A 51 7.74 -1.35 -13.08
C HIS A 51 7.98 -2.86 -13.07
N CYS A 52 9.23 -3.27 -12.81
CA CYS A 52 9.62 -4.69 -12.87
C CYS A 52 9.47 -5.44 -11.54
N ARG A 53 9.16 -4.73 -10.45
CA ARG A 53 8.95 -5.28 -9.09
C ARG A 53 10.11 -6.07 -8.49
N LYS A 54 11.31 -5.98 -9.08
CA LYS A 54 12.53 -6.52 -8.48
C LYS A 54 12.98 -5.66 -7.29
N PRO A 55 13.54 -6.29 -6.24
CA PRO A 55 14.16 -5.56 -5.14
C PRO A 55 15.40 -4.80 -5.62
N TYR A 56 15.75 -3.75 -4.88
CA TYR A 56 16.86 -2.86 -5.23
C TYR A 56 18.17 -3.60 -5.47
N ASP A 57 18.55 -4.51 -4.55
CA ASP A 57 19.83 -5.21 -4.61
C ASP A 57 19.98 -6.09 -5.86
N GLU A 58 18.88 -6.66 -6.36
CA GLU A 58 18.86 -7.47 -7.58
C GLU A 58 18.81 -6.61 -8.85
N ALA A 59 18.14 -5.47 -8.78
CA ALA A 59 17.92 -4.58 -9.92
C ALA A 59 19.05 -3.56 -10.13
N LEU A 60 19.91 -3.34 -9.14
CA LEU A 60 20.96 -2.31 -9.14
C LEU A 60 21.89 -2.37 -10.36
N HIS A 61 22.19 -3.58 -10.83
CA HIS A 61 23.14 -3.81 -11.93
C HIS A 61 22.48 -4.28 -13.22
N THR A 62 21.14 -4.23 -13.31
CA THR A 62 20.39 -4.70 -14.48
C THR A 62 19.45 -3.63 -15.01
N GLU A 63 19.25 -3.60 -16.33
CA GLU A 63 18.28 -2.69 -16.94
C GLU A 63 16.85 -3.09 -16.57
N CYS A 64 15.93 -2.12 -16.49
CA CYS A 64 14.55 -2.42 -16.17
C CYS A 64 13.89 -3.11 -17.36
N PRO A 65 13.39 -4.35 -17.22
CA PRO A 65 12.64 -5.00 -18.29
C PRO A 65 11.23 -4.41 -18.49
N GLY A 66 10.84 -3.42 -17.68
CA GLY A 66 9.48 -2.87 -17.66
C GLY A 66 8.52 -3.73 -16.87
N SER A 67 7.26 -3.81 -17.33
CA SER A 67 6.20 -4.55 -16.63
C SER A 67 6.49 -6.05 -16.62
N ASP A 68 6.55 -6.65 -15.43
CA ASP A 68 6.58 -8.11 -15.31
C ASP A 68 5.24 -8.70 -15.81
N PRO A 69 5.25 -9.55 -16.86
CA PRO A 69 4.02 -10.11 -17.44
C PRO A 69 3.34 -11.14 -16.52
N THR A 70 4.05 -11.71 -15.54
CA THR A 70 3.50 -12.69 -14.59
C THR A 70 2.70 -12.03 -13.46
N LEU A 71 2.83 -10.71 -13.32
CA LEU A 71 2.24 -9.95 -12.23
C LEU A 71 0.84 -9.44 -12.56
N HIS A 72 -0.16 -10.22 -12.17
CA HIS A 72 -1.57 -9.86 -12.39
C HIS A 72 -2.04 -8.70 -11.50
N GLY A 73 -2.20 -7.53 -12.11
CA GLY A 73 -3.09 -6.47 -11.64
C GLY A 73 -2.53 -5.05 -11.66
N GLY A 74 -1.79 -4.72 -12.72
CA GLY A 74 -1.45 -3.35 -13.08
C GLY A 74 -0.48 -2.65 -12.12
N PRO A 75 -0.05 -1.42 -12.45
CA PRO A 75 0.79 -0.62 -11.58
C PRO A 75 0.16 -0.40 -10.20
N VAL A 76 0.98 -0.34 -9.15
CA VAL A 76 0.52 -0.06 -7.77
C VAL A 76 -0.23 1.28 -7.77
N GLY A 77 -1.45 1.29 -7.21
CA GLY A 77 -2.31 2.49 -7.17
C GLY A 77 -3.28 2.66 -8.34
N THR A 78 -3.14 1.89 -9.43
CA THR A 78 -4.05 1.97 -10.60
C THR A 78 -5.24 1.00 -10.50
N ARG A 79 -5.25 0.10 -9.51
CA ARG A 79 -6.35 -0.86 -9.34
C ARG A 79 -7.65 -0.15 -9.02
N LYS A 80 -8.71 -0.48 -9.78
CA LYS A 80 -10.07 0.00 -9.51
C LYS A 80 -10.47 -0.39 -8.10
N ARG A 81 -10.83 0.60 -7.28
CA ARG A 81 -11.38 0.36 -5.94
C ARG A 81 -12.63 -0.50 -6.05
N ARG A 82 -12.72 -1.53 -5.21
CA ARG A 82 -13.99 -2.25 -5.02
C ARG A 82 -14.99 -1.28 -4.40
N THR A 83 -16.17 -1.20 -4.99
CA THR A 83 -17.29 -0.45 -4.40
C THR A 83 -17.59 -1.08 -3.04
N PRO A 84 -17.58 -0.32 -1.93
CA PRO A 84 -18.00 -0.86 -0.65
C PRO A 84 -19.47 -1.27 -0.77
N GLU A 85 -19.76 -2.53 -0.47
CA GLU A 85 -21.14 -2.98 -0.32
C GLU A 85 -21.76 -2.22 0.86
N ALA A 86 -23.00 -1.74 0.71
CA ALA A 86 -23.65 -0.97 1.76
C ALA A 86 -23.91 -1.87 2.98
N HIS A 87 -23.11 -1.71 4.04
CA HIS A 87 -23.41 -2.35 5.32
C HIS A 87 -24.70 -1.74 5.88
N PRO A 88 -25.72 -2.54 6.26
CA PRO A 88 -26.92 -2.02 6.89
C PRO A 88 -26.54 -1.33 8.21
N ALA A 89 -27.11 -0.15 8.45
CA ALA A 89 -26.85 0.68 9.62
C ALA A 89 -27.20 -0.09 10.91
N GLY A 90 -26.17 -0.65 11.56
CA GLY A 90 -26.30 -1.33 12.84
C GLY A 90 -26.47 -0.31 13.97
N THR A 91 -27.63 -0.38 14.61
CA THR A 91 -28.16 0.42 15.72
C THR A 91 -27.14 0.71 16.83
N ALA A 92 -27.15 1.95 17.31
CA ALA A 92 -26.34 2.43 18.43
C ALA A 92 -26.53 1.56 19.69
N GLY A 93 -25.50 0.77 20.01
CA GLY A 93 -25.40 0.05 21.29
C GLY A 93 -24.64 0.89 22.31
N THR A 94 -25.37 1.53 23.22
CA THR A 94 -24.82 2.17 24.43
C THR A 94 -24.14 1.11 25.30
N SER A 95 -22.81 1.07 25.35
CA SER A 95 -22.09 0.32 26.38
C SER A 95 -21.60 1.27 27.47
N ALA A 96 -22.40 1.38 28.53
CA ALA A 96 -21.97 1.94 29.80
C ALA A 96 -21.13 0.87 30.53
N VAL A 97 -19.80 1.03 30.54
CA VAL A 97 -18.93 0.25 31.44
C VAL A 97 -18.84 1.02 32.75
N ARG A 98 -19.46 0.47 33.80
CA ARG A 98 -19.29 0.95 35.18
C ARG A 98 -17.93 0.52 35.71
N LEU A 99 -17.19 1.50 36.22
CA LEU A 99 -16.01 1.31 37.07
C LEU A 99 -16.43 0.58 38.35
N ALA A 100 -15.69 -0.45 38.76
CA ALA A 100 -15.75 -0.97 40.12
C ALA A 100 -14.32 -1.24 40.60
N SER A 101 -13.88 -0.41 41.53
CA SER A 101 -12.70 -0.60 42.37
C SER A 101 -13.01 -1.62 43.47
N ALA A 102 -12.06 -2.50 43.77
CA ALA A 102 -11.78 -3.06 45.10
C ALA A 102 -10.39 -3.67 45.09
#